data_AF-A0A3N2AQ64-F1
#
_entry.id   AF-A0A3N2AQ64-F1
#
_cell.length_a   1.000
_cell.length_b   1.000
_cell.length_c   1.000
_cell.angle_alpha   90.00
_cell.angle_beta   90.00
_cell.angle_gamma   90.00
#
_symmetry.space_group_name_H-M   'P 1'
#
loop_
_entity.id
_entity.type
_entity.pdbx_description
1 polymer ?
#
loop_
_entity_poly.entity_id
_entity_poly.type
_entity_poly.pdbx_seq_one_letter_code
_entity_poly.pdbx_strand_id
1 'polypeptide(L)'
;MHAPKRMAAVAAAAVVLAGLAGCAPTGPATAPAGDPTPAPVATAAASAAPASGVLTATSPLPVDAYVAQFSASDGSLPDVDAVNEEYRAAAAAFPLALPDGYAWPTETWLREGQSGAWQQGNGVAQAYFFWQAATANAAFADHIRGNDQAAAEHLDALEAGRSGPVAAMFVQDPGGSYVSQAIAPAREGGWTPLYAQDVQPFREAPAYAAVAARAGDLVDLGTEGFATEVGEQ
;
A
#
# COMPACT_ATOMS: atom_id res chain seq x y z
N MET A 1 36.17 -12.71 33.71
CA MET A 1 37.35 -12.75 32.79
C MET A 1 36.83 -12.83 31.36
N HIS A 2 37.61 -12.32 30.41
CA HIS A 2 37.31 -12.21 28.97
C HIS A 2 36.29 -11.12 28.59
N ALA A 3 36.52 -10.54 27.40
CA ALA A 3 36.21 -9.16 27.03
C ALA A 3 35.42 -9.10 25.70
N PRO A 4 34.80 -7.96 25.34
CA PRO A 4 33.84 -7.90 24.24
C PRO A 4 34.51 -7.84 22.85
N LYS A 5 33.83 -8.40 21.84
CA LYS A 5 34.20 -8.22 20.43
C LYS A 5 33.66 -6.87 19.91
N ARG A 6 34.58 -5.94 19.61
CA ARG A 6 34.37 -4.84 18.67
C ARG A 6 34.82 -5.29 17.28
N MET A 7 34.04 -4.96 16.24
CA MET A 7 34.42 -4.91 14.81
C MET A 7 33.18 -4.43 14.03
N ALA A 8 33.25 -3.61 12.99
CA ALA A 8 34.23 -2.59 12.62
C ALA A 8 33.51 -1.61 11.66
N ALA A 9 33.70 -0.30 11.80
CA ALA A 9 33.18 0.66 10.84
C ALA A 9 34.07 0.67 9.57
N VAL A 10 33.46 0.63 8.39
CA VAL A 10 34.15 0.89 7.11
C VAL A 10 33.47 2.05 6.43
N ALA A 11 34.14 3.20 6.45
CA ALA A 11 33.84 4.32 5.57
C ALA A 11 34.78 4.26 4.36
N ALA A 12 34.24 4.41 3.16
CA ALA A 12 34.99 4.69 1.95
C ALA A 12 34.23 5.75 1.15
N ALA A 13 34.95 6.70 0.57
CA ALA A 13 34.40 7.92 0.00
C ALA A 13 34.83 8.11 -1.45
N ALA A 14 34.22 9.12 -2.10
CA ALA A 14 34.75 9.84 -3.27
C ALA A 14 34.75 9.10 -4.64
N VAL A 15 34.67 9.76 -5.82
CA VAL A 15 34.23 11.12 -6.23
C VAL A 15 34.27 11.20 -7.78
N VAL A 16 33.29 11.85 -8.44
CA VAL A 16 33.43 12.66 -9.72
C VAL A 16 33.86 11.90 -11.02
N LEU A 17 33.32 12.11 -12.24
CA LEU A 17 33.32 13.31 -13.10
C LEU A 17 32.39 13.12 -14.34
N ALA A 18 32.01 14.22 -14.99
CA ALA A 18 31.24 14.24 -16.24
C ALA A 18 32.09 13.99 -17.52
N GLY A 19 31.41 13.70 -18.64
CA GLY A 19 31.99 13.64 -19.99
C GLY A 19 31.01 14.09 -21.07
N LEU A 20 31.38 15.10 -21.86
CA LEU A 20 30.61 15.67 -22.98
C LEU A 20 31.44 15.57 -24.28
N ALA A 21 30.75 15.78 -25.42
CA ALA A 21 31.24 15.76 -26.82
C ALA A 21 31.56 14.36 -27.41
N GLY A 22 31.33 14.06 -28.70
CA GLY A 22 30.66 14.83 -29.77
C GLY A 22 31.39 14.73 -31.11
N CYS A 23 30.67 14.61 -32.24
CA CYS A 23 31.07 15.04 -33.60
C CYS A 23 29.96 14.82 -34.66
N ALA A 24 29.85 15.75 -35.62
CA ALA A 24 29.10 15.63 -36.89
C ALA A 24 30.10 15.28 -38.06
N PRO A 25 29.81 15.30 -39.39
CA PRO A 25 29.02 16.25 -40.20
C PRO A 25 27.96 15.52 -41.11
N THR A 26 27.34 16.02 -42.21
CA THR A 26 27.45 17.25 -43.05
C THR A 26 26.08 17.58 -43.70
N GLY A 27 25.90 18.79 -44.26
CA GLY A 27 24.84 19.13 -45.24
C GLY A 27 25.32 18.99 -46.70
N PRO A 28 24.71 19.67 -47.71
CA PRO A 28 23.67 20.72 -47.64
C PRO A 28 22.50 20.61 -48.67
N ALA A 29 21.48 21.50 -48.57
CA ALA A 29 20.93 22.30 -49.71
C ALA A 29 19.70 23.17 -49.34
N THR A 30 19.89 24.50 -49.44
CA THR A 30 18.98 25.53 -50.01
C THR A 30 17.45 25.54 -49.74
N ALA A 31 16.99 26.65 -49.15
CA ALA A 31 15.56 27.02 -48.99
C ALA A 31 14.94 27.65 -50.28
N PRO A 32 13.62 27.91 -50.31
CA PRO A 32 13.17 29.25 -49.90
C PRO A 32 11.88 29.29 -49.07
N ALA A 33 11.58 30.50 -48.58
CA ALA A 33 10.52 30.86 -47.64
C ALA A 33 9.08 30.47 -48.04
N GLY A 34 8.29 30.16 -47.01
CA GLY A 34 6.83 30.13 -47.01
C GLY A 34 6.34 29.83 -45.59
N ASP A 35 5.62 30.77 -44.97
CA ASP A 35 4.97 30.55 -43.67
C ASP A 35 3.92 29.43 -43.77
N PRO A 36 3.83 28.57 -42.74
CA PRO A 36 2.53 28.13 -42.28
C PRO A 36 2.38 28.27 -40.76
N THR A 37 1.30 28.93 -40.36
CA THR A 37 0.75 28.92 -39.01
C THR A 37 0.74 27.50 -38.43
N PRO A 38 1.32 27.24 -37.24
CA PRO A 38 1.22 25.94 -36.60
C PRO A 38 -0.22 25.75 -36.10
N ALA A 39 -0.99 24.93 -36.81
CA ALA A 39 -2.20 24.33 -36.23
C ALA A 39 -1.79 23.47 -35.03
N PRO A 40 -2.55 23.46 -33.92
CA PRO A 40 -2.22 22.64 -32.77
C PRO A 40 -2.31 21.17 -33.17
N VAL A 41 -1.15 20.48 -33.17
CA VAL A 41 -1.10 19.03 -33.31
C VAL A 41 -1.77 18.46 -32.07
N ALA A 42 -2.98 17.94 -32.24
CA ALA A 42 -3.63 17.13 -31.23
C ALA A 42 -2.85 15.82 -31.09
N THR A 43 -1.84 15.83 -30.22
CA THR A 43 -1.24 14.61 -29.70
C THR A 43 -2.36 13.87 -28.96
N ALA A 44 -3.01 12.96 -29.67
CA ALA A 44 -3.88 11.98 -29.06
C ALA A 44 -3.02 11.17 -28.10
N ALA A 45 -3.07 11.53 -26.81
CA ALA A 45 -2.58 10.67 -25.76
C ALA A 45 -3.26 9.32 -25.97
N ALA A 46 -2.47 8.29 -26.25
CA ALA A 46 -2.98 6.94 -26.37
C ALA A 46 -3.59 6.58 -25.02
N SER A 47 -4.91 6.61 -24.92
CA SER A 47 -5.64 6.12 -23.75
C SER A 47 -5.25 4.67 -23.55
N ALA A 48 -4.34 4.42 -22.61
CA ALA A 48 -4.22 3.14 -21.98
C ALA A 48 -5.58 2.84 -21.36
N ALA A 49 -6.36 1.96 -21.99
CA ALA A 49 -7.61 1.51 -21.43
C ALA A 49 -7.30 0.90 -20.04
N PRO A 50 -7.95 1.37 -18.96
CA PRO A 50 -7.71 0.80 -17.65
C PRO A 50 -8.09 -0.69 -17.69
N ALA A 51 -7.15 -1.56 -17.36
CA ALA A 51 -7.44 -2.96 -17.14
C ALA A 51 -8.46 -3.04 -15.99
N SER A 52 -9.64 -3.59 -16.27
CA SER A 52 -10.77 -3.62 -15.34
C SER A 52 -10.36 -4.17 -13.97
N GLY A 53 -10.70 -3.44 -12.89
CA GLY A 53 -10.49 -3.88 -11.51
C GLY A 53 -9.68 -2.95 -10.59
N VAL A 54 -9.31 -1.75 -11.03
CA VAL A 54 -8.56 -0.77 -10.21
C VAL A 54 -9.35 0.54 -10.06
N LEU A 55 -9.46 1.04 -8.83
CA LEU A 55 -9.86 2.42 -8.53
C LEU A 55 -8.59 3.25 -8.32
N THR A 56 -8.51 4.39 -8.99
CA THR A 56 -7.58 5.46 -8.61
C THR A 56 -8.29 6.32 -7.57
N ALA A 57 -7.65 6.57 -6.42
CA ALA A 57 -8.18 7.55 -5.46
C ALA A 57 -8.20 8.94 -6.12
N THR A 58 -9.40 9.50 -6.32
CA THR A 58 -9.60 10.68 -7.18
C THR A 58 -9.34 12.00 -6.45
N SER A 59 -9.44 12.02 -5.11
CA SER A 59 -8.95 13.09 -4.24
C SER A 59 -9.04 12.62 -2.78
N PRO A 60 -7.91 12.41 -2.06
CA PRO A 60 -7.99 12.10 -0.63
C PRO A 60 -8.58 13.29 0.13
N LEU A 61 -9.51 13.04 1.04
CA LEU A 61 -10.06 14.05 1.92
C LEU A 61 -9.14 14.29 3.14
N PRO A 62 -9.19 15.48 3.78
CA PRO A 62 -8.69 15.64 5.14
C PRO A 62 -9.38 14.67 6.09
N VAL A 63 -8.66 14.12 7.08
CA VAL A 63 -9.16 13.11 8.03
C VAL A 63 -10.51 13.53 8.66
N ASP A 64 -10.62 14.76 9.16
CA ASP A 64 -11.86 15.24 9.80
C ASP A 64 -13.04 15.30 8.83
N ALA A 65 -12.80 15.64 7.56
CA ALA A 65 -13.83 15.67 6.53
C ALA A 65 -14.26 14.25 6.11
N TYR A 66 -13.31 13.32 6.02
CA TYR A 66 -13.57 11.91 5.79
C TYR A 66 -14.42 11.31 6.92
N VAL A 67 -14.02 11.52 8.18
CA VAL A 67 -14.78 11.05 9.34
C VAL A 67 -16.17 11.69 9.38
N ALA A 68 -16.28 13.00 9.15
CA ALA A 68 -17.59 13.69 9.13
C ALA A 68 -18.52 13.17 8.00
N GLN A 69 -17.97 12.77 6.86
CA GLN A 69 -18.73 12.22 5.74
C GLN A 69 -19.20 10.77 6.01
N PHE A 70 -18.32 9.93 6.56
CA PHE A 70 -18.54 8.49 6.61
C PHE A 70 -18.93 7.94 8.00
N SER A 71 -18.90 8.75 9.07
CA SER A 71 -19.37 8.34 10.42
C SER A 71 -20.89 8.30 10.57
N ALA A 72 -21.64 8.77 9.56
CA ALA A 72 -23.10 8.82 9.57
C ALA A 72 -23.78 7.53 9.06
N SER A 73 -23.05 6.57 8.49
CA SER A 73 -23.60 5.27 8.09
C SER A 73 -24.05 4.48 9.32
N ASP A 74 -25.36 4.21 9.44
CA ASP A 74 -25.98 3.49 10.56
C ASP A 74 -25.71 1.97 10.58
N GLY A 75 -24.83 1.52 9.69
CA GLY A 75 -24.42 0.14 9.52
C GLY A 75 -25.32 -0.67 8.57
N SER A 76 -26.60 -0.36 8.43
CA SER A 76 -27.54 -1.34 7.86
C SER A 76 -27.66 -1.27 6.33
N LEU A 77 -26.55 -1.42 5.60
CA LEU A 77 -26.60 -1.61 4.14
C LEU A 77 -27.24 -2.97 3.78
N PRO A 78 -28.27 -3.00 2.91
CA PRO A 78 -29.13 -4.16 2.74
C PRO A 78 -28.55 -5.27 1.86
N ASP A 79 -27.54 -4.95 1.04
CA ASP A 79 -26.95 -5.88 0.07
C ASP A 79 -25.48 -5.57 -0.23
N VAL A 80 -24.83 -6.48 -0.97
CA VAL A 80 -23.41 -6.44 -1.32
C VAL A 80 -23.08 -5.35 -2.35
N ASP A 81 -24.02 -4.94 -3.19
CA ASP A 81 -23.77 -3.90 -4.20
C ASP A 81 -23.75 -2.52 -3.53
N ALA A 82 -24.62 -2.27 -2.55
CA ALA A 82 -24.57 -1.10 -1.68
C ALA A 82 -23.26 -1.01 -0.89
N VAL A 83 -22.78 -2.14 -0.32
CA VAL A 83 -21.48 -2.19 0.36
C VAL A 83 -20.31 -1.90 -0.60
N ASN A 84 -20.37 -2.39 -1.85
CA ASN A 84 -19.37 -2.08 -2.87
C ASN A 84 -19.45 -0.63 -3.37
N GLU A 85 -20.61 0.02 -3.36
CA GLU A 85 -20.75 1.44 -3.67
C GLU A 85 -20.15 2.31 -2.54
N GLU A 86 -20.49 2.03 -1.28
CA GLU A 86 -19.89 2.68 -0.11
C GLU A 86 -18.37 2.49 -0.07
N TYR A 87 -17.89 1.26 -0.32
CA TYR A 87 -16.45 0.95 -0.42
C TYR A 87 -15.75 1.79 -1.49
N ARG A 88 -16.33 1.89 -2.70
CA ARG A 88 -15.75 2.69 -3.80
C ARG A 88 -15.71 4.17 -3.45
N ALA A 89 -16.74 4.70 -2.81
CA ALA A 89 -16.77 6.09 -2.34
C ALA A 89 -15.72 6.35 -1.24
N ALA A 90 -15.60 5.44 -0.27
CA ALA A 90 -14.62 5.50 0.80
C ALA A 90 -13.17 5.41 0.27
N ALA A 91 -12.87 4.41 -0.55
CA ALA A 91 -11.56 4.22 -1.17
C ALA A 91 -11.14 5.42 -2.07
N ALA A 92 -12.08 6.01 -2.81
CA ALA A 92 -11.81 7.17 -3.66
C ALA A 92 -11.44 8.45 -2.87
N ALA A 93 -11.90 8.54 -1.63
CA ALA A 93 -11.75 9.68 -0.72
C ALA A 93 -10.77 9.43 0.45
N PHE A 94 -10.16 8.24 0.51
CA PHE A 94 -9.45 7.75 1.70
C PHE A 94 -8.29 8.67 2.11
N PRO A 95 -8.15 9.03 3.40
CA PRO A 95 -7.27 10.12 3.82
C PRO A 95 -5.82 9.69 4.06
N LEU A 96 -5.55 8.37 4.20
CA LEU A 96 -4.21 7.84 4.43
C LEU A 96 -3.60 7.35 3.10
N ALA A 97 -2.32 7.61 2.88
CA ALA A 97 -1.62 7.16 1.69
C ALA A 97 -1.53 5.63 1.66
N LEU A 98 -1.78 5.02 0.49
CA LEU A 98 -1.37 3.65 0.21
C LEU A 98 0.16 3.58 0.00
N PRO A 99 0.79 2.42 0.23
CA PRO A 99 2.18 2.20 -0.16
C PRO A 99 2.38 2.30 -1.67
N ASP A 100 3.62 2.57 -2.10
CA ASP A 100 3.95 2.74 -3.51
C ASP A 100 3.61 1.48 -4.34
N GLY A 101 3.02 1.70 -5.52
CA GLY A 101 2.59 0.62 -6.42
C GLY A 101 1.26 -0.06 -6.05
N TYR A 102 0.69 0.18 -4.86
CA TYR A 102 -0.64 -0.31 -4.51
C TYR A 102 -1.71 0.54 -5.16
N ALA A 103 -2.84 -0.10 -5.46
CA ALA A 103 -4.05 0.58 -5.90
C ALA A 103 -5.26 -0.11 -5.31
N TRP A 104 -6.30 0.67 -5.05
CA TRP A 104 -7.56 0.19 -4.51
C TRP A 104 -8.23 -0.77 -5.51
N PRO A 105 -8.63 -1.99 -5.10
CA PRO A 105 -9.45 -2.86 -5.93
C PRO A 105 -10.85 -2.23 -6.17
N THR A 106 -11.58 -2.67 -7.19
CA THR A 106 -12.92 -2.14 -7.51
C THR A 106 -14.04 -2.65 -6.60
N GLU A 107 -13.82 -3.79 -5.94
CA GLU A 107 -14.79 -4.44 -5.07
C GLU A 107 -14.12 -4.87 -3.75
N THR A 108 -14.90 -4.96 -2.68
CA THR A 108 -14.44 -5.57 -1.42
C THR A 108 -14.37 -7.10 -1.53
N TRP A 109 -13.45 -7.70 -0.79
CA TRP A 109 -13.25 -9.15 -0.69
C TRP A 109 -14.42 -9.91 -0.03
N LEU A 110 -15.41 -9.22 0.52
CA LEU A 110 -16.64 -9.78 1.13
C LEU A 110 -17.52 -10.65 0.20
N ARG A 111 -17.14 -10.85 -1.07
CA ARG A 111 -17.92 -11.65 -2.04
C ARG A 111 -17.92 -13.16 -1.80
N GLU A 112 -17.02 -13.71 -0.96
CA GLU A 112 -16.93 -15.16 -0.74
C GLU A 112 -17.00 -15.57 0.74
N GLY A 113 -18.14 -16.17 1.12
CA GLY A 113 -18.26 -17.13 2.24
C GLY A 113 -18.16 -16.62 3.69
N GLN A 114 -17.52 -15.48 3.96
CA GLN A 114 -17.24 -15.04 5.34
C GLN A 114 -18.37 -14.21 5.98
N SER A 115 -19.55 -14.81 6.13
CA SER A 115 -20.64 -14.24 6.95
C SER A 115 -20.37 -14.44 8.45
N GLY A 116 -19.37 -13.75 8.99
CA GLY A 116 -18.95 -13.86 10.39
C GLY A 116 -18.82 -12.51 11.10
N ALA A 117 -19.76 -12.21 12.01
CA ALA A 117 -19.73 -11.23 13.11
C ALA A 117 -19.32 -9.75 12.87
N TRP A 118 -18.65 -9.38 11.77
CA TRP A 118 -18.33 -8.00 11.41
C TRP A 118 -19.56 -7.29 10.85
N GLN A 119 -20.54 -7.07 11.72
CA GLN A 119 -21.82 -6.47 11.39
C GLN A 119 -21.64 -5.07 10.80
N GLN A 120 -22.25 -4.88 9.62
CA GLN A 120 -23.01 -3.68 9.27
C GLN A 120 -22.22 -2.35 9.15
N GLY A 121 -22.13 -1.81 7.92
CA GLY A 121 -21.56 -0.48 7.58
C GLY A 121 -20.24 -0.56 6.83
N ASN A 122 -20.01 -1.69 6.17
CA ASN A 122 -18.65 -2.20 6.06
C ASN A 122 -17.89 -1.64 4.86
N GLY A 123 -18.49 -0.86 3.94
CA GLY A 123 -17.74 -0.34 2.79
C GLY A 123 -16.56 0.55 3.24
N VAL A 124 -16.80 1.41 4.21
CA VAL A 124 -15.79 2.32 4.78
C VAL A 124 -14.75 1.57 5.62
N ALA A 125 -15.20 0.61 6.44
CA ALA A 125 -14.31 -0.22 7.26
C ALA A 125 -13.42 -1.12 6.39
N GLN A 126 -13.93 -1.67 5.29
CA GLN A 126 -13.15 -2.45 4.33
C GLN A 126 -12.10 -1.60 3.61
N ALA A 127 -12.35 -0.31 3.38
CA ALA A 127 -11.30 0.59 2.90
C ALA A 127 -10.18 0.75 3.96
N TYR A 128 -10.53 0.91 5.24
CA TYR A 128 -9.54 0.96 6.32
C TYR A 128 -8.73 -0.34 6.46
N PHE A 129 -9.38 -1.50 6.49
CA PHE A 129 -8.67 -2.79 6.63
C PHE A 129 -7.83 -3.14 5.41
N PHE A 130 -8.25 -2.77 4.19
CA PHE A 130 -7.39 -2.87 3.01
C PHE A 130 -6.13 -2.01 3.16
N TRP A 131 -6.26 -0.75 3.59
CA TRP A 131 -5.10 0.12 3.83
C TRP A 131 -4.16 -0.45 4.90
N GLN A 132 -4.70 -0.96 6.02
CA GLN A 132 -3.90 -1.59 7.08
C GLN A 132 -3.12 -2.78 6.53
N ALA A 133 -3.80 -3.71 5.86
CA ALA A 133 -3.18 -4.93 5.35
C ALA A 133 -2.20 -4.69 4.18
N ALA A 134 -2.49 -3.73 3.30
CA ALA A 134 -1.56 -3.28 2.26
C ALA A 134 -0.27 -2.70 2.86
N THR A 135 -0.40 -1.84 3.88
CA THR A 135 0.75 -1.21 4.55
C THR A 135 1.57 -2.23 5.35
N ALA A 136 0.91 -3.21 5.99
CA ALA A 136 1.58 -4.33 6.65
C ALA A 136 2.32 -5.25 5.66
N ASN A 137 1.73 -5.55 4.49
CA ASN A 137 2.39 -6.34 3.45
C ASN A 137 3.60 -5.60 2.85
N ALA A 138 3.52 -4.28 2.66
CA ALA A 138 4.64 -3.45 2.22
C ALA A 138 5.77 -3.43 3.26
N ALA A 139 5.45 -3.17 4.53
CA ALA A 139 6.41 -3.22 5.64
C ALA A 139 7.18 -4.56 5.67
N PHE A 140 6.45 -5.67 5.56
CA PHE A 140 7.01 -7.01 5.54
C PHE A 140 7.84 -7.28 4.28
N ALA A 141 7.36 -6.87 3.09
CA ALA A 141 8.10 -7.06 1.85
C ALA A 141 9.43 -6.30 1.83
N ASP A 142 9.47 -5.08 2.37
CA ASP A 142 10.70 -4.31 2.50
C ASP A 142 11.65 -4.88 3.55
N HIS A 143 11.15 -5.39 4.67
CA HIS A 143 12.00 -6.12 5.61
C HIS A 143 12.66 -7.35 4.95
N ILE A 144 11.90 -8.15 4.20
CA ILE A 144 12.44 -9.32 3.47
C ILE A 144 13.50 -8.92 2.42
N ARG A 145 13.45 -7.68 1.90
CA ARG A 145 14.49 -7.12 1.00
C ARG A 145 15.70 -6.54 1.74
N GLY A 146 15.65 -6.41 3.06
CA GLY A 146 16.66 -5.68 3.86
C GLY A 146 16.51 -4.15 3.83
N ASN A 147 15.35 -3.64 3.41
CA ASN A 147 15.00 -2.22 3.39
C ASN A 147 14.43 -1.78 4.75
N ASP A 148 15.12 -2.08 5.86
CA ASP A 148 14.57 -1.92 7.22
C ASP A 148 14.10 -0.49 7.54
N GLN A 149 14.65 0.55 6.88
CA GLN A 149 14.17 1.93 7.01
C GLN A 149 12.76 2.09 6.42
N ALA A 150 12.51 1.61 5.20
CA ALA A 150 11.19 1.71 4.56
C ALA A 150 10.16 0.83 5.31
N ALA A 151 10.60 -0.33 5.79
CA ALA A 151 9.80 -1.17 6.68
C ALA A 151 9.38 -0.41 7.96
N ALA A 152 10.30 0.33 8.60
CA ALA A 152 10.00 1.16 9.76
C ALA A 152 9.05 2.33 9.44
N GLU A 153 9.21 3.00 8.30
CA GLU A 153 8.32 4.07 7.84
C GLU A 153 6.87 3.56 7.61
N HIS A 154 6.71 2.33 7.11
CA HIS A 154 5.39 1.68 7.02
C HIS A 154 4.81 1.28 8.39
N LEU A 155 5.64 0.84 9.35
CA LEU A 155 5.21 0.57 10.73
C LEU A 155 4.79 1.86 11.47
N ASP A 156 5.48 2.98 11.24
CA ASP A 156 5.08 4.31 11.74
C ASP A 156 3.72 4.74 11.16
N ALA A 157 3.50 4.52 9.86
CA ALA A 157 2.22 4.80 9.19
C ALA A 157 1.08 3.94 9.77
N LEU A 158 1.31 2.65 10.01
CA LEU A 158 0.36 1.74 10.66
C LEU A 158 -0.01 2.20 12.06
N GLU A 159 0.97 2.55 12.89
CA GLU A 159 0.75 2.98 14.27
C GLU A 159 -0.04 4.30 14.34
N ALA A 160 0.31 5.26 13.48
CA ALA A 160 -0.40 6.53 13.35
C ALA A 160 -1.85 6.35 12.85
N GLY A 161 -2.07 5.52 11.83
CA GLY A 161 -3.41 5.24 11.31
C GLY A 161 -4.28 4.45 12.29
N ARG A 162 -3.70 3.47 13.01
CA ARG A 162 -4.39 2.69 14.06
C ARG A 162 -4.81 3.54 15.25
N SER A 163 -3.97 4.52 15.63
CA SER A 163 -4.26 5.47 16.71
C SER A 163 -5.14 6.64 16.26
N GLY A 164 -5.49 6.70 14.97
CA GLY A 164 -6.13 7.85 14.34
C GLY A 164 -7.67 7.80 14.32
N PRO A 165 -8.32 8.94 14.01
CA PRO A 165 -9.79 9.05 13.96
C PRO A 165 -10.48 8.08 13.00
N VAL A 166 -9.83 7.68 11.91
CA VAL A 166 -10.38 6.74 10.92
C VAL A 166 -10.52 5.33 11.51
N ALA A 167 -9.51 4.86 12.24
CA ALA A 167 -9.57 3.56 12.92
C ALA A 167 -10.64 3.58 14.03
N ALA A 168 -10.73 4.68 14.78
CA ALA A 168 -11.69 4.84 15.89
C ALA A 168 -13.18 4.73 15.47
N MET A 169 -13.50 4.84 14.17
CA MET A 169 -14.85 4.57 13.65
C MET A 169 -15.24 3.09 13.73
N PHE A 170 -14.27 2.17 13.68
CA PHE A 170 -14.50 0.72 13.47
C PHE A 170 -13.78 -0.17 14.49
N VAL A 171 -12.72 0.34 15.11
CA VAL A 171 -11.81 -0.41 15.96
C VAL A 171 -11.95 0.05 17.41
N GLN A 172 -12.44 -0.85 18.28
CA GLN A 172 -12.44 -0.64 19.72
C GLN A 172 -11.21 -1.32 20.34
N ASP A 173 -10.07 -0.62 20.31
CA ASP A 173 -8.78 -1.11 20.82
C ASP A 173 -8.21 -0.18 21.92
N PRO A 174 -8.92 0.00 23.05
CA PRO A 174 -8.53 0.96 24.10
C PRO A 174 -7.22 0.61 24.82
N GLY A 175 -6.71 -0.61 24.63
CA GLY A 175 -5.43 -1.07 25.17
C GLY A 175 -4.25 -0.97 24.20
N GLY A 176 -4.46 -0.56 22.94
CA GLY A 176 -3.42 -0.57 21.92
C GLY A 176 -2.87 -1.98 21.65
N SER A 177 -3.74 -2.99 21.68
CA SER A 177 -3.40 -4.40 21.50
C SER A 177 -2.72 -4.66 20.16
N TYR A 178 -3.18 -4.05 19.07
CA TYR A 178 -2.53 -4.19 17.76
C TYR A 178 -1.10 -3.61 17.74
N VAL A 179 -0.91 -2.42 18.31
CA VAL A 179 0.41 -1.77 18.37
C VAL A 179 1.36 -2.62 19.22
N SER A 180 0.91 -3.13 20.37
CA SER A 180 1.72 -3.92 21.29
C SER A 180 1.94 -5.37 20.87
N GLN A 181 1.07 -5.97 20.05
CA GLN A 181 1.15 -7.39 19.66
C GLN A 181 1.61 -7.62 18.22
N ALA A 182 1.45 -6.66 17.31
CA ALA A 182 1.87 -6.77 15.91
C ALA A 182 2.98 -5.78 15.54
N ILE A 183 2.79 -4.48 15.78
CA ILE A 183 3.74 -3.44 15.36
C ILE A 183 5.04 -3.47 16.19
N ALA A 184 4.93 -3.45 17.52
CA ALA A 184 6.11 -3.42 18.39
C ALA A 184 7.00 -4.67 18.23
N PRO A 185 6.47 -5.92 18.16
CA PRO A 185 7.28 -7.08 17.81
C PRO A 185 7.95 -6.97 16.44
N ALA A 186 7.26 -6.46 15.41
CA ALA A 186 7.86 -6.26 14.08
C ALA A 186 9.03 -5.25 14.12
N ARG A 187 8.93 -4.16 14.89
CA ARG A 187 10.04 -3.21 15.13
C ARG A 187 11.24 -3.88 15.83
N GLU A 188 11.01 -4.92 16.62
CA GLU A 188 12.05 -5.72 17.28
C GLU A 188 12.55 -6.92 16.43
N GLY A 189 12.08 -7.05 15.18
CA GLY A 189 12.41 -8.13 14.25
C GLY A 189 11.53 -9.39 14.38
N GLY A 190 10.57 -9.40 15.31
CA GLY A 190 9.56 -10.44 15.48
C GLY A 190 8.36 -10.25 14.55
N TRP A 191 8.53 -10.54 13.26
CA TRP A 191 7.50 -10.29 12.23
C TRP A 191 6.31 -11.27 12.23
N THR A 192 6.41 -12.41 12.90
CA THR A 192 5.36 -13.47 12.89
C THR A 192 3.95 -12.97 13.23
N PRO A 193 3.73 -12.11 14.25
CA PRO A 193 2.39 -11.66 14.59
C PRO A 193 1.77 -10.76 13.51
N LEU A 194 2.52 -9.78 13.00
CA LEU A 194 2.09 -8.93 11.88
C LEU A 194 1.82 -9.77 10.62
N TYR A 195 2.68 -10.77 10.37
CA TYR A 195 2.51 -11.68 9.24
C TYR A 195 1.21 -12.47 9.34
N ALA A 196 0.96 -13.13 10.47
CA ALA A 196 -0.23 -13.94 10.68
C ALA A 196 -1.53 -13.12 10.74
N GLN A 197 -1.47 -11.89 11.26
CA GLN A 197 -2.64 -11.05 11.45
C GLN A 197 -3.09 -10.33 10.17
N ASP A 198 -2.16 -9.75 9.40
CA ASP A 198 -2.49 -8.91 8.24
C ASP A 198 -1.95 -9.47 6.91
N VAL A 199 -0.69 -9.91 6.89
CA VAL A 199 0.00 -10.24 5.63
C VAL A 199 -0.50 -11.54 5.00
N GLN A 200 -0.63 -12.61 5.81
CA GLN A 200 -1.11 -13.91 5.34
C GLN A 200 -2.56 -13.83 4.81
N PRO A 201 -3.55 -13.29 5.56
CA PRO A 201 -4.92 -13.16 5.04
C PRO A 201 -5.01 -12.31 3.77
N PHE A 202 -4.20 -11.25 3.66
CA PHE A 202 -4.12 -10.40 2.46
C PHE A 202 -3.56 -11.14 1.24
N ARG A 203 -2.61 -12.07 1.45
CA ARG A 203 -2.03 -12.90 0.38
C ARG A 203 -2.89 -14.11 0.02
N GLU A 204 -3.71 -14.62 0.94
CA GLU A 204 -4.65 -15.71 0.68
C GLU A 204 -5.86 -15.24 -0.13
N ALA A 205 -6.28 -13.98 0.01
CA ALA A 205 -7.34 -13.37 -0.79
C ALA A 205 -6.86 -13.07 -2.24
N PRO A 206 -7.38 -13.75 -3.29
CA PRO A 206 -6.79 -13.67 -4.64
C PRO A 206 -6.78 -12.25 -5.24
N ALA A 207 -7.80 -11.44 -4.94
CA ALA A 207 -7.88 -10.06 -5.39
C ALA A 207 -6.78 -9.17 -4.78
N TYR A 208 -6.41 -9.41 -3.53
CA TYR A 208 -5.42 -8.62 -2.78
C TYR A 208 -3.99 -9.12 -3.05
N ALA A 209 -3.80 -10.44 -3.19
CA ALA A 209 -2.59 -11.03 -3.73
C ALA A 209 -2.22 -10.45 -5.11
N ALA A 210 -3.23 -10.23 -5.97
CA ALA A 210 -3.03 -9.58 -7.27
C ALA A 210 -2.65 -8.09 -7.17
N VAL A 211 -3.02 -7.38 -6.10
CA VAL A 211 -2.52 -6.02 -5.82
C VAL A 211 -1.07 -6.07 -5.36
N ALA A 212 -0.74 -6.91 -4.37
CA ALA A 212 0.64 -7.09 -3.89
C ALA A 212 1.59 -7.49 -5.03
N ALA A 213 1.16 -8.41 -5.91
CA ALA A 213 1.95 -8.84 -7.07
C ALA A 213 2.20 -7.70 -8.08
N ARG A 214 1.25 -6.77 -8.26
CA ARG A 214 1.42 -5.58 -9.12
C ARG A 214 2.35 -4.53 -8.49
N ALA A 215 2.30 -4.38 -7.17
CA ALA A 215 3.25 -3.54 -6.42
C ALA A 215 4.67 -4.15 -6.37
N GLY A 216 4.81 -5.46 -6.63
CA GLY A 216 6.08 -6.19 -6.52
C GLY A 216 6.34 -6.78 -5.13
N ASP A 217 5.38 -6.68 -4.21
CA ASP A 217 5.46 -7.04 -2.79
C ASP A 217 5.00 -8.47 -2.47
N LEU A 218 4.71 -9.28 -3.49
CA LEU A 218 4.50 -10.71 -3.30
C LEU A 218 5.87 -11.41 -3.20
N VAL A 219 6.55 -11.20 -2.07
CA VAL A 219 7.84 -11.83 -1.76
C VAL A 219 7.64 -13.30 -1.38
N ASP A 220 8.35 -14.19 -2.05
CA ASP A 220 8.35 -15.62 -1.77
C ASP A 220 9.11 -15.90 -0.47
N LEU A 221 8.40 -16.51 0.47
CA LEU A 221 8.98 -17.03 1.69
C LEU A 221 9.45 -18.44 1.36
N GLY A 222 10.73 -18.56 0.99
CA GLY A 222 11.38 -19.86 0.80
C GLY A 222 11.17 -20.77 2.02
N THR A 223 11.34 -22.08 1.85
CA THR A 223 10.82 -23.17 2.72
C THR A 223 11.10 -23.12 4.25
N GLU A 224 11.81 -22.11 4.74
CA GLU A 224 12.07 -21.83 6.16
C GLU A 224 11.17 -20.71 6.73
N GLY A 225 10.44 -19.97 5.89
CA GLY A 225 9.70 -18.76 6.26
C GLY A 225 8.39 -19.04 7.00
N PHE A 226 8.37 -18.72 8.29
CA PHE A 226 7.17 -18.66 9.14
C PHE A 226 6.30 -19.92 9.08
N ALA A 227 6.93 -21.09 9.28
CA ALA A 227 6.20 -22.29 9.63
C ALA A 227 5.32 -21.99 10.85
N THR A 228 4.00 -22.05 10.65
CA THR A 228 3.04 -21.98 11.74
C THR A 228 3.32 -23.17 12.64
N GLU A 229 3.78 -22.95 13.88
CA GLU A 229 3.76 -24.01 14.89
C GLU A 229 2.29 -24.30 15.18
N VAL A 230 1.73 -25.26 14.43
CA VAL A 230 0.43 -25.85 14.71
C VAL A 230 0.60 -26.64 16.00
N GLY A 231 0.35 -25.96 17.12
CA GLY A 231 0.36 -26.57 18.43
C GLY A 231 -0.72 -27.65 18.51
N GLU A 232 -0.30 -28.91 18.34
CA GLU A 232 -1.12 -30.06 18.71
C GLU A 232 -1.39 -29.99 20.22
N GLN A 233 -2.68 -29.95 20.58
CA GLN A 233 -3.18 -30.01 21.97
C GLN A 233 -3.30 -31.46 22.44
#